data_AF-A0A4S9X1Q8-F1
#
_entry.id   AF-A0A4S9X1Q8-F1
#
_cell.length_a   1.000
_cell.length_b   1.000
_cell.length_c   1.000
_cell.angle_alpha   90.00
_cell.angle_beta   90.00
_cell.angle_gamma   90.00
#
_symmetry.space_group_name_H-M   'P 1'
#
loop_
_entity.id
_entity.type
_entity.pdbx_description
1 polymer ?
#
loop_
_entity_poly.entity_id
_entity_poly.type
_entity_poly.pdbx_seq_one_letter_code
_entity_poly.pdbx_strand_id
1 'polypeptide(L)'
;MYCPSAHTFKAASTSGKSTSTQLKQSCTLGVELEFVAVVPDQSEFTAHDTVWEVLRKPISLPCPYNCPQGHHELRLPIDNQPPSYWQHRDDDNEYNTWVVGRDCSVRLSDDEKPFYPNESVSSDVELQCRILDFFNPTPCPHNQAWPCNGQPLTWNWRNEITTMINALKQGFNRPGFRVFANGTCGLHLHVGRHDLGFNLDTTKNVMGMFTALERCFDAILPIDRIGAYEDDRFPLPSLISANTTAIQPWIPSKGFNYTSPMSVRQFESLANGVMIAYDKSDVSDFTNAVRYGASIPMWIHHIYSCRTMAELCEYNYPHQSSVNLQHLAPQNNSPGGWPGSPPKKTIEFRLHTGTLDVVEICAWIDLLCRLTVYCENTSTTTLTDWIKTQWDNADITLVDTARLVDAVDSTVRHYTSVLLTPDYATNFFNTATTSQAPDILTPLTTQIESTRLSQTCRSGISARITQKLISGRYGQFPNGFLKKVLPAELLEGSDGRYLSNEMEEEQTEAWASEIEERARLAIDERQMWDSRRGASTCLNSLFD
;
A
#
# COMPACT_ATOMS: atom_id res chain seq x y z
N MET A 1 25.34 7.19 5.18
CA MET A 1 24.87 6.84 3.82
C MET A 1 24.94 5.31 3.72
N TYR A 2 23.86 4.62 4.09
CA TYR A 2 23.88 3.17 4.32
C TYR A 2 23.46 2.44 3.03
N CYS A 3 24.36 1.63 2.48
CA CYS A 3 24.06 0.69 1.39
C CYS A 3 24.13 -0.70 2.01
N PRO A 4 23.01 -1.45 2.16
CA PRO A 4 23.06 -2.79 2.73
C PRO A 4 23.77 -3.74 1.77
N SER A 5 24.84 -4.38 2.23
CA SER A 5 25.46 -5.51 1.54
C SER A 5 24.52 -6.71 1.59
N ALA A 6 24.09 -7.21 0.42
CA ALA A 6 23.30 -8.42 0.32
C ALA A 6 24.11 -9.63 0.80
N HIS A 7 23.80 -10.15 1.98
CA HIS A 7 24.31 -11.45 2.42
C HIS A 7 23.35 -12.57 1.99
N THR A 8 23.93 -13.61 1.40
CA THR A 8 23.28 -14.89 1.16
C THR A 8 22.95 -15.56 2.49
N PHE A 9 21.69 -15.48 2.93
CA PHE A 9 21.20 -16.32 4.00
C PHE A 9 21.13 -17.78 3.53
N LYS A 10 21.79 -18.68 4.26
CA LYS A 10 21.49 -20.12 4.18
C LYS A 10 20.15 -20.32 4.87
N ALA A 11 19.10 -20.57 4.09
CA ALA A 11 17.84 -21.07 4.61
C ALA A 11 18.13 -22.35 5.43
N ALA A 12 17.65 -22.38 6.67
CA ALA A 12 17.56 -23.63 7.42
C ALA A 12 16.52 -24.50 6.71
N SER A 13 16.98 -25.47 5.90
CA SER A 13 16.11 -26.44 5.27
C SER A 13 15.55 -27.37 6.34
N THR A 14 14.36 -27.09 6.85
CA THR A 14 13.54 -28.09 7.52
C THR A 14 12.92 -29.00 6.47
N SER A 15 13.72 -29.95 5.97
CA SER A 15 13.26 -31.05 5.14
C SER A 15 12.52 -32.10 5.99
N GLY A 16 11.41 -31.68 6.60
CA GLY A 16 10.40 -32.59 7.10
C GLY A 16 9.50 -33.00 5.95
N LYS A 17 9.70 -34.20 5.39
CA LYS A 17 8.72 -34.83 4.50
C LYS A 17 7.44 -35.09 5.30
N SER A 18 6.55 -34.10 5.36
CA SER A 18 5.17 -34.27 5.78
C SER A 18 4.40 -34.83 4.60
N THR A 19 4.12 -36.13 4.64
CA THR A 19 3.01 -36.71 3.89
C THR A 19 1.70 -36.21 4.51
N SER A 20 1.38 -34.94 4.27
CA SER A 20 0.04 -34.41 4.45
C SER A 20 -0.55 -34.24 3.05
N THR A 21 -1.74 -34.78 2.84
CA THR A 21 -2.61 -34.40 1.73
C THR A 21 -2.61 -32.87 1.65
N GLN A 22 -1.93 -32.31 0.64
CA GLN A 22 -1.89 -30.87 0.40
C GLN A 22 -3.33 -30.38 0.31
N LEU A 23 -3.81 -29.74 1.37
CA LEU A 23 -4.95 -28.84 1.26
C LEU A 23 -4.56 -27.87 0.15
N LYS A 24 -5.34 -27.83 -0.93
CA LYS A 24 -5.12 -26.88 -2.02
C LYS A 24 -5.06 -25.49 -1.40
N GLN A 25 -3.89 -24.86 -1.47
CA GLN A 25 -3.75 -23.46 -1.10
C GLN A 25 -4.75 -22.68 -1.95
N SER A 26 -5.62 -21.94 -1.27
CA SER A 26 -6.69 -21.16 -1.90
C SER A 26 -6.41 -19.71 -1.59
N CYS A 27 -6.13 -18.93 -2.63
CA CYS A 27 -5.88 -17.51 -2.54
C CYS A 27 -6.43 -16.89 -3.81
N THR A 28 -7.30 -15.89 -3.64
CA THR A 28 -7.81 -15.07 -4.73
C THR A 28 -7.26 -13.67 -4.64
N LEU A 29 -7.19 -13.00 -5.77
CA LEU A 29 -6.78 -11.61 -5.85
C LEU A 29 -7.68 -10.80 -6.79
N GLY A 30 -7.76 -9.50 -6.52
CA GLY A 30 -8.26 -8.47 -7.43
C GLY A 30 -7.35 -7.25 -7.32
N VAL A 31 -7.11 -6.54 -8.42
CA VAL A 31 -6.31 -5.32 -8.45
C VAL A 31 -7.14 -4.16 -9.00
N GLU A 32 -6.99 -2.98 -8.41
CA GLU A 32 -7.51 -1.72 -8.96
C GLU A 32 -6.30 -0.93 -9.47
N LEU A 33 -6.31 -0.62 -10.77
CA LEU A 33 -5.27 0.16 -11.42
C LEU A 33 -5.79 1.57 -11.68
N GLU A 34 -5.29 2.54 -10.92
CA GLU A 34 -5.59 3.95 -11.16
C GLU A 34 -4.59 4.55 -12.13
N PHE A 35 -5.09 5.29 -13.12
CA PHE A 35 -4.27 6.06 -14.05
C PHE A 35 -5.07 7.17 -14.72
N VAL A 36 -4.36 8.16 -15.26
CA VAL A 36 -4.96 9.18 -16.11
C VAL A 36 -4.88 8.72 -17.56
N ALA A 37 -6.01 8.75 -18.25
CA ALA A 37 -6.08 8.59 -19.70
C ALA A 37 -6.23 9.96 -20.37
N VAL A 38 -5.49 10.23 -21.44
CA VAL A 38 -5.55 11.46 -22.23
C VAL A 38 -5.78 11.11 -23.70
N VAL A 39 -6.71 11.83 -24.32
CA VAL A 39 -7.07 11.71 -25.74
C VAL A 39 -7.22 13.08 -26.38
N PRO A 40 -7.18 13.22 -27.72
CA PRO A 40 -7.49 14.48 -28.39
C PRO A 40 -8.92 14.96 -28.08
N ASP A 41 -9.14 16.28 -27.99
CA ASP A 41 -10.44 16.90 -27.69
C ASP A 41 -11.56 16.53 -28.68
N GLN A 42 -11.23 16.29 -29.94
CA GLN A 42 -12.13 15.87 -31.01
C GLN A 42 -12.23 14.35 -31.16
N SER A 43 -11.83 13.58 -30.14
CA SER A 43 -11.97 12.12 -30.17
C SER A 43 -13.44 11.70 -30.20
N GLU A 44 -13.72 10.60 -30.90
CA GLU A 44 -15.06 9.99 -30.97
C GLU A 44 -15.59 9.59 -29.58
N PHE A 45 -14.68 9.20 -28.70
CA PHE A 45 -14.98 8.71 -27.36
C PHE A 45 -14.30 9.58 -26.30
N THR A 46 -14.88 9.62 -25.10
CA THR A 46 -14.20 10.18 -23.93
C THR A 46 -12.92 9.40 -23.62
N ALA A 47 -12.04 9.92 -22.76
CA ALA A 47 -10.77 9.24 -22.49
C ALA A 47 -10.98 7.86 -21.80
N HIS A 48 -11.92 7.74 -20.86
CA HIS A 48 -12.27 6.45 -20.24
C HIS A 48 -13.03 5.51 -21.19
N ASP A 49 -13.93 6.02 -22.04
CA ASP A 49 -14.57 5.18 -23.06
C ASP A 49 -13.54 4.68 -24.09
N THR A 50 -12.51 5.48 -24.39
CA THR A 50 -11.39 5.06 -25.24
C THR A 50 -10.61 3.90 -24.62
N VAL A 51 -10.40 3.90 -23.30
CA VAL A 51 -9.79 2.76 -22.58
C VAL A 51 -10.61 1.50 -22.79
N TRP A 52 -11.93 1.58 -22.58
CA TRP A 52 -12.84 0.46 -22.79
C TRP A 52 -12.86 -0.03 -24.25
N GLU A 53 -12.91 0.90 -25.21
CA GLU A 53 -12.85 0.63 -26.66
C GLU A 53 -11.56 -0.05 -27.09
N VAL A 54 -10.43 0.31 -26.49
CA VAL A 54 -9.14 -0.37 -26.72
C VAL A 54 -9.18 -1.79 -26.19
N LEU A 55 -9.62 -1.98 -24.94
CA LEU A 55 -9.56 -3.26 -24.26
C LEU A 55 -10.56 -4.30 -24.78
N ARG A 56 -11.69 -3.88 -25.35
CA ARG A 56 -12.69 -4.80 -25.93
C ARG A 56 -12.34 -5.34 -27.32
N LYS A 57 -11.30 -4.79 -27.97
CA LYS A 57 -10.87 -5.28 -29.28
C LYS A 57 -10.24 -6.66 -29.15
N PRO A 58 -10.38 -7.53 -30.18
CA PRO A 58 -9.63 -8.77 -30.24
C PRO A 58 -8.12 -8.49 -30.16
N ILE A 59 -7.41 -9.39 -29.49
CA ILE A 59 -5.97 -9.38 -29.33
C ILE A 59 -5.37 -10.69 -29.83
N SER A 60 -4.15 -10.61 -30.35
CA SER A 60 -3.40 -11.78 -30.77
C SER A 60 -2.70 -12.42 -29.59
N LEU A 61 -3.11 -13.63 -29.21
CA LEU A 61 -2.51 -14.39 -28.13
C LEU A 61 -1.70 -15.59 -28.66
N PRO A 62 -0.49 -15.84 -28.14
CA PRO A 62 0.27 -17.03 -28.48
C PRO A 62 -0.46 -18.29 -28.02
N CYS A 63 -0.54 -19.30 -28.89
CA CYS A 63 -1.21 -20.56 -28.62
C CYS A 63 -0.31 -21.46 -27.74
N PRO A 64 -0.77 -21.88 -26.54
CA PRO A 64 0.03 -22.72 -25.65
C PRO A 64 0.19 -24.17 -26.14
N TYR A 65 -0.53 -24.56 -27.21
CA TYR A 65 -0.51 -25.91 -27.75
C TYR A 65 0.42 -26.08 -28.97
N ASN A 66 1.26 -25.08 -29.27
CA ASN A 66 2.19 -25.10 -30.41
C ASN A 66 1.50 -25.47 -31.74
N CYS A 67 0.29 -24.97 -31.96
CA CYS A 67 -0.43 -25.19 -33.21
C CYS A 67 0.27 -24.50 -34.41
N PRO A 68 0.01 -24.93 -35.65
CA PRO A 68 0.65 -24.33 -36.84
C PRO A 68 0.42 -22.83 -37.00
N GLN A 69 -0.72 -22.30 -36.53
CA GLN A 69 -1.03 -20.87 -36.58
C GLN A 69 -0.17 -20.05 -35.60
N GLY A 70 0.34 -20.66 -34.53
CA GLY A 70 1.16 -20.01 -33.50
C GLY A 70 0.42 -19.01 -32.60
N HIS A 71 -0.54 -18.26 -33.14
CA HIS A 71 -1.33 -17.24 -32.43
C HIS A 71 -2.82 -17.32 -32.81
N HIS A 72 -3.67 -16.79 -31.94
CA HIS A 72 -5.11 -16.70 -32.15
C HIS A 72 -5.68 -15.36 -31.69
N GLU A 73 -6.62 -14.82 -32.45
CA GLU A 73 -7.39 -13.63 -32.06
C GLU A 73 -8.47 -14.02 -31.03
N LEU A 74 -8.33 -13.48 -29.82
CA LEU A 74 -9.20 -13.74 -28.67
C LEU A 74 -9.58 -12.42 -28.00
N ARG A 75 -10.56 -12.42 -27.09
CA ARG A 75 -10.97 -11.20 -26.39
C ARG A 75 -10.37 -11.20 -25.00
N LEU A 76 -10.05 -10.01 -24.53
CA LEU A 76 -9.72 -9.80 -23.13
C LEU A 76 -10.97 -9.98 -22.27
N PRO A 77 -10.81 -10.36 -20.99
CA PRO A 77 -11.92 -10.57 -20.06
C PRO A 77 -12.52 -9.25 -19.54
N ILE A 78 -12.76 -8.29 -20.44
CA ILE A 78 -13.35 -6.98 -20.14
C ILE A 78 -14.88 -7.06 -20.22
N ASP A 79 -15.55 -6.29 -19.38
CA ASP A 79 -17.01 -6.20 -19.41
C ASP A 79 -17.53 -5.61 -20.72
N ASN A 80 -18.69 -6.10 -21.17
CA ASN A 80 -19.31 -5.61 -22.41
C ASN A 80 -20.05 -4.29 -22.22
N GLN A 81 -20.24 -3.83 -20.99
CA GLN A 81 -20.83 -2.54 -20.67
C GLN A 81 -19.75 -1.45 -20.64
N PRO A 82 -20.02 -0.27 -21.23
CA PRO A 82 -19.09 0.85 -21.21
C PRO A 82 -19.01 1.49 -19.81
N PRO A 83 -17.99 2.32 -19.54
CA PRO A 83 -17.84 3.04 -18.27
C PRO A 83 -19.08 3.82 -17.82
N SER A 84 -19.82 4.41 -18.76
CA SER A 84 -21.06 5.15 -18.48
C SER A 84 -22.16 4.30 -17.83
N TYR A 85 -22.17 2.98 -18.04
CA TYR A 85 -23.08 2.07 -17.34
C TYR A 85 -22.71 1.94 -15.85
N TRP A 86 -21.41 1.90 -15.55
CA TRP A 86 -20.87 1.61 -14.22
C TRP A 86 -20.81 2.84 -13.30
N GLN A 87 -20.81 4.05 -13.85
CA GLN A 87 -20.66 5.32 -13.09
C GLN A 87 -21.60 5.50 -11.88
N HIS A 88 -22.70 4.74 -11.80
CA HIS A 88 -23.65 4.73 -10.67
C HIS A 88 -24.06 3.30 -10.25
N ARG A 89 -23.25 2.30 -10.57
CA ARG A 89 -23.56 0.87 -10.39
C ARG A 89 -22.36 0.06 -9.89
N ASP A 90 -21.40 0.71 -9.24
CA ASP A 90 -20.21 0.02 -8.72
C ASP A 90 -20.60 -1.09 -7.73
N ASP A 91 -21.69 -0.91 -6.96
CA ASP A 91 -22.23 -1.92 -6.05
C ASP A 91 -22.82 -3.17 -6.76
N ASP A 92 -23.16 -3.06 -8.05
CA ASP A 92 -23.67 -4.18 -8.86
C ASP A 92 -22.53 -5.05 -9.44
N ASN A 93 -21.26 -4.67 -9.25
CA ASN A 93 -20.12 -5.36 -9.85
C ASN A 93 -19.86 -6.69 -9.13
N GLU A 94 -20.16 -7.81 -9.80
CA GLU A 94 -19.85 -9.16 -9.32
C GLU A 94 -18.37 -9.54 -9.48
N TYR A 95 -17.55 -8.67 -10.09
CA TYR A 95 -16.14 -8.88 -10.35
C TYR A 95 -15.85 -10.16 -11.17
N ASN A 96 -16.72 -10.48 -12.13
CA ASN A 96 -16.56 -11.60 -13.07
C ASN A 96 -15.73 -11.22 -14.31
N THR A 97 -15.67 -9.93 -14.62
CA THR A 97 -14.99 -9.30 -15.75
C THR A 97 -14.22 -8.07 -15.25
N TRP A 98 -13.24 -7.61 -16.04
CA TRP A 98 -12.60 -6.33 -15.79
C TRP A 98 -13.57 -5.20 -16.13
N VAL A 99 -13.63 -4.18 -15.28
CA VAL A 99 -14.51 -3.01 -15.46
C VAL A 99 -13.65 -1.76 -15.57
N VAL A 100 -13.95 -0.90 -16.55
CA VAL A 100 -13.37 0.44 -16.64
C VAL A 100 -14.30 1.38 -15.87
N GLY A 101 -13.89 1.75 -14.67
CA GLY A 101 -14.55 2.72 -13.80
C GLY A 101 -13.85 4.07 -13.81
N ARG A 102 -14.30 4.96 -12.91
CA ARG A 102 -13.71 6.28 -12.68
C ARG A 102 -13.49 6.46 -11.19
N ASP A 103 -12.35 7.00 -10.81
CA ASP A 103 -12.06 7.39 -9.44
C ASP A 103 -11.71 8.89 -9.38
N CYS A 104 -12.58 9.68 -8.76
CA CYS A 104 -12.43 11.13 -8.64
C CYS A 104 -11.18 11.57 -7.86
N SER A 105 -10.53 10.65 -7.14
CA SER A 105 -9.25 10.88 -6.49
C SER A 105 -8.12 11.08 -7.52
N VAL A 106 -8.22 10.45 -8.69
CA VAL A 106 -7.27 10.51 -9.80
C VAL A 106 -7.42 11.82 -10.59
N ARG A 107 -6.35 12.58 -10.74
CA ARG A 107 -6.36 13.87 -11.47
C ARG A 107 -4.96 14.35 -11.82
N LEU A 108 -4.87 15.31 -12.73
CA LEU A 108 -3.62 16.07 -12.92
C LEU A 108 -3.36 16.98 -11.73
N SER A 109 -2.12 16.96 -11.23
CA SER A 109 -1.68 17.86 -10.17
C SER A 109 -1.45 19.29 -10.70
N ASP A 110 -1.35 20.26 -9.80
CA ASP A 110 -1.19 21.68 -10.19
C ASP A 110 0.11 21.97 -10.93
N ASP A 111 1.16 21.18 -10.72
CA ASP A 111 2.43 21.28 -11.45
C ASP A 111 2.43 20.54 -12.79
N GLU A 112 1.44 19.68 -13.04
CA GLU A 112 1.27 18.98 -14.32
C GLU A 112 0.39 19.78 -15.29
N LYS A 113 -0.61 20.50 -14.78
CA LYS A 113 -1.54 21.33 -15.56
C LYS A 113 -0.86 22.28 -16.56
N PRO A 114 0.28 22.94 -16.27
CA PRO A 114 0.97 23.79 -17.26
C PRO A 114 1.46 23.06 -18.51
N PHE A 115 1.65 21.74 -18.44
CA PHE A 115 2.11 20.91 -19.55
C PHE A 115 0.96 20.20 -20.27
N TYR A 116 -0.26 20.34 -19.77
CA TYR A 116 -1.46 19.74 -20.33
C TYR A 116 -1.98 20.59 -21.50
N PRO A 117 -2.03 20.06 -22.73
CA PRO A 117 -2.41 20.84 -23.90
C PRO A 117 -3.92 21.07 -23.98
N ASN A 118 -4.31 22.23 -24.54
CA ASN A 118 -5.72 22.63 -24.67
C ASN A 118 -6.49 21.74 -25.66
N GLU A 119 -5.79 21.12 -26.61
CA GLU A 119 -6.32 20.22 -27.64
C GLU A 119 -6.49 18.78 -27.13
N SER A 120 -6.52 18.58 -25.81
CA SER A 120 -6.65 17.26 -25.19
C SER A 120 -7.69 17.24 -24.07
N VAL A 121 -8.26 16.07 -23.86
CA VAL A 121 -9.19 15.76 -22.78
C VAL A 121 -8.63 14.60 -21.97
N SER A 122 -8.64 14.73 -20.64
CA SER A 122 -8.20 13.72 -19.71
C SER A 122 -9.38 13.10 -18.95
N SER A 123 -9.19 11.87 -18.47
CA SER A 123 -10.10 11.22 -17.54
C SER A 123 -9.34 10.52 -16.43
N ASP A 124 -9.97 10.56 -15.27
CA ASP A 124 -9.75 9.76 -14.08
C ASP A 124 -10.21 8.31 -14.33
N VAL A 125 -9.29 7.36 -14.47
CA VAL A 125 -9.62 5.97 -14.78
C VAL A 125 -9.20 5.07 -13.63
N GLU A 126 -10.13 4.21 -13.19
CA GLU A 126 -9.85 3.07 -12.34
C GLU A 126 -10.21 1.80 -13.12
N LEU A 127 -9.22 0.96 -13.41
CA LEU A 127 -9.44 -0.33 -14.06
C LEU A 127 -9.53 -1.41 -12.98
N GLN A 128 -10.76 -1.85 -12.72
CA GLN A 128 -11.10 -2.82 -11.68
C GLN A 128 -10.98 -4.24 -12.23
N CYS A 129 -10.13 -5.05 -11.61
CA CYS A 129 -9.92 -6.43 -11.99
C CYS A 129 -11.07 -7.33 -11.54
N ARG A 130 -11.35 -8.37 -12.34
CA ARG A 130 -12.16 -9.49 -11.90
C ARG A 130 -11.45 -10.29 -10.79
N ILE A 131 -12.17 -11.18 -10.11
CA ILE A 131 -11.56 -12.10 -9.15
C ILE A 131 -10.71 -13.14 -9.91
N LEU A 132 -9.43 -13.24 -9.55
CA LEU A 132 -8.47 -14.18 -10.11
C LEU A 132 -7.98 -15.16 -9.04
N ASP A 133 -7.80 -16.42 -9.41
CA ASP A 133 -7.09 -17.41 -8.59
C ASP A 133 -5.57 -17.18 -8.71
N PHE A 134 -4.90 -17.06 -7.57
CA PHE A 134 -3.47 -16.79 -7.51
C PHE A 134 -2.61 -18.00 -7.91
N PHE A 135 -3.06 -19.21 -7.61
CA PHE A 135 -2.30 -20.46 -7.83
C PHE A 135 -2.74 -21.21 -9.08
N ASN A 136 -4.00 -21.06 -9.49
CA ASN A 136 -4.59 -21.81 -10.60
C ASN A 136 -5.04 -20.86 -11.72
N PRO A 137 -5.04 -21.33 -12.98
CA PRO A 137 -5.67 -20.58 -14.06
C PRO A 137 -7.16 -20.38 -13.80
N THR A 138 -7.63 -19.15 -14.04
CA THR A 138 -9.04 -18.78 -13.90
C THR A 138 -9.74 -18.88 -15.26
N PRO A 139 -10.92 -19.51 -15.38
CA PRO A 139 -11.65 -19.58 -16.64
C PRO A 139 -11.92 -18.22 -17.27
N CYS A 140 -11.94 -18.16 -18.61
CA CYS A 140 -12.35 -16.97 -19.35
C CYS A 140 -13.85 -16.71 -19.13
N PRO A 141 -14.26 -15.49 -18.72
CA PRO A 141 -15.66 -15.17 -18.46
C PRO A 141 -16.53 -15.16 -19.72
N HIS A 142 -15.92 -15.03 -20.90
CA HIS A 142 -16.62 -15.08 -22.19
C HIS A 142 -16.77 -16.51 -22.75
N ASN A 143 -16.43 -17.54 -21.98
CA ASN A 143 -16.49 -18.95 -22.40
C ASN A 143 -15.76 -19.23 -23.72
N GLN A 144 -14.67 -18.50 -23.99
CA GLN A 144 -13.88 -18.69 -25.19
C GLN A 144 -13.13 -20.03 -25.14
N ALA A 145 -12.86 -20.58 -26.31
CA ALA A 145 -12.03 -21.76 -26.49
C ALA A 145 -10.95 -21.48 -27.54
N TRP A 146 -9.84 -22.21 -27.44
CA TRP A 146 -8.77 -22.15 -28.41
C TRP A 146 -9.25 -22.67 -29.78
N PRO A 147 -9.19 -21.85 -30.85
CA PRO A 147 -9.75 -22.22 -32.15
C PRO A 147 -9.14 -23.49 -32.76
N CYS A 148 -7.89 -23.82 -32.41
CA CYS A 148 -7.18 -24.97 -32.96
C CYS A 148 -7.66 -26.32 -32.43
N ASN A 149 -8.20 -26.39 -31.21
CA ASN A 149 -8.51 -27.68 -30.55
C ASN A 149 -9.77 -27.66 -29.67
N GLY A 150 -10.48 -26.53 -29.57
CA GLY A 150 -11.70 -26.39 -28.78
C GLY A 150 -11.49 -26.45 -27.27
N GLN A 151 -10.25 -26.45 -26.76
CA GLN A 151 -9.98 -26.44 -25.33
C GLN A 151 -10.41 -25.09 -24.72
N PRO A 152 -11.05 -25.05 -23.54
CA PRO A 152 -11.44 -23.80 -22.90
C PRO A 152 -10.23 -22.87 -22.66
N LEU A 153 -10.44 -21.58 -22.88
CA LEU A 153 -9.46 -20.54 -22.54
C LEU A 153 -9.48 -20.32 -21.03
N THR A 154 -8.31 -20.45 -20.41
CA THR A 154 -8.08 -20.12 -19.01
C THR A 154 -6.91 -19.15 -18.90
N TRP A 155 -6.97 -18.29 -17.90
CA TRP A 155 -6.01 -17.23 -17.68
C TRP A 155 -5.20 -17.47 -16.41
N ASN A 156 -3.89 -17.54 -16.55
CA ASN A 156 -3.02 -17.31 -15.39
C ASN A 156 -3.07 -15.81 -15.06
N TRP A 157 -3.21 -15.45 -13.77
CA TRP A 157 -3.38 -14.05 -13.34
C TRP A 157 -2.28 -13.13 -13.88
N ARG A 158 -1.02 -13.59 -13.88
CA ARG A 158 0.13 -12.80 -14.34
C ARG A 158 0.02 -12.51 -15.82
N ASN A 159 -0.36 -13.52 -16.60
CA ASN A 159 -0.57 -13.35 -18.04
C ASN A 159 -1.77 -12.43 -18.30
N GLU A 160 -2.89 -12.60 -17.61
CA GLU A 160 -4.08 -11.76 -17.80
C GLU A 160 -3.78 -10.28 -17.57
N ILE A 161 -3.20 -9.94 -16.41
CA ILE A 161 -2.83 -8.55 -16.07
C ILE A 161 -1.80 -8.00 -17.05
N THR A 162 -0.77 -8.78 -17.39
CA THR A 162 0.25 -8.38 -18.38
C THR A 162 -0.39 -8.07 -19.73
N THR A 163 -1.29 -8.92 -20.20
CA THR A 163 -1.96 -8.74 -21.49
C THR A 163 -2.91 -7.55 -21.48
N MET A 164 -3.67 -7.33 -20.39
CA MET A 164 -4.53 -6.14 -20.23
C MET A 164 -3.71 -4.85 -20.33
N ILE A 165 -2.62 -4.74 -19.57
CA ILE A 165 -1.77 -3.53 -19.56
C ILE A 165 -1.07 -3.34 -20.91
N ASN A 166 -0.58 -4.41 -21.54
CA ASN A 166 0.06 -4.30 -22.84
C ASN A 166 -0.92 -3.87 -23.93
N ALA A 167 -2.15 -4.40 -23.93
CA ALA A 167 -3.20 -3.99 -24.86
C ALA A 167 -3.56 -2.50 -24.65
N LEU A 168 -3.67 -2.06 -23.40
CA LEU A 168 -3.88 -0.65 -23.06
C LEU A 168 -2.76 0.23 -23.60
N LYS A 169 -1.49 -0.08 -23.26
CA LYS A 169 -0.32 0.67 -23.71
C LYS A 169 -0.22 0.72 -25.24
N GLN A 170 -0.45 -0.41 -25.91
CA GLN A 170 -0.44 -0.48 -27.37
C GLN A 170 -1.56 0.36 -27.98
N GLY A 171 -2.77 0.26 -27.43
CA GLY A 171 -3.92 1.02 -27.89
C GLY A 171 -3.81 2.52 -27.67
N PHE A 172 -2.97 2.97 -26.72
CA PHE A 172 -2.64 4.38 -26.50
C PHE A 172 -1.29 4.79 -27.09
N ASN A 173 -0.59 3.92 -27.82
CA ASN A 173 0.68 4.25 -28.47
C ASN A 173 0.44 4.91 -29.84
N ARG A 174 -0.09 6.13 -29.84
CA ARG A 174 -0.33 6.94 -31.05
C ARG A 174 -0.41 8.44 -30.70
N PRO A 175 -0.15 9.35 -31.66
CA PRO A 175 -0.10 10.79 -31.38
C PRO A 175 -1.36 11.32 -30.70
N GLY A 176 -1.18 12.06 -29.59
CA GLY A 176 -2.25 12.69 -28.82
C GLY A 176 -2.99 11.74 -27.86
N PHE A 177 -2.61 10.47 -27.80
CA PHE A 177 -3.16 9.50 -26.84
C PHE A 177 -2.07 9.14 -25.83
N ARG A 178 -2.41 9.16 -24.53
CA ARG A 178 -1.50 8.70 -23.49
C ARG A 178 -2.25 8.09 -22.30
N VAL A 179 -1.63 7.12 -21.65
CA VAL A 179 -1.99 6.68 -20.30
C VAL A 179 -0.74 6.80 -19.42
N PHE A 180 -0.91 7.27 -18.20
CA PHE A 180 0.18 7.37 -17.22
C PHE A 180 -0.37 7.33 -15.79
N ALA A 181 0.48 6.89 -14.87
CA ALA A 181 0.19 6.98 -13.44
C ALA A 181 1.03 8.12 -12.84
N ASN A 182 0.38 9.06 -12.16
CA ASN A 182 1.03 10.17 -11.48
C ASN A 182 0.88 10.05 -9.95
N GLY A 183 1.24 11.09 -9.20
CA GLY A 183 1.17 11.10 -7.73
C GLY A 183 -0.24 10.89 -7.14
N THR A 184 -1.29 11.15 -7.93
CA THR A 184 -2.68 10.90 -7.51
C THR A 184 -3.11 9.45 -7.69
N CYS A 185 -2.36 8.64 -8.43
CA CYS A 185 -2.76 7.27 -8.73
C CYS A 185 -2.30 6.31 -7.61
N GLY A 186 -3.13 5.33 -7.31
CA GLY A 186 -2.87 4.19 -6.43
C GLY A 186 -2.78 2.85 -7.18
N LEU A 187 -2.22 1.86 -6.50
CA LEU A 187 -2.31 0.45 -6.87
C LEU A 187 -2.89 -0.31 -5.68
N HIS A 188 -4.18 -0.65 -5.75
CA HIS A 188 -4.84 -1.40 -4.68
C HIS A 188 -4.86 -2.88 -5.00
N LEU A 189 -4.48 -3.69 -4.03
CA LEU A 189 -4.55 -5.15 -4.13
C LEU A 189 -5.53 -5.69 -3.09
N HIS A 190 -6.57 -6.36 -3.56
CA HIS A 190 -7.49 -7.12 -2.74
C HIS A 190 -7.01 -8.56 -2.72
N VAL A 191 -6.68 -9.09 -1.55
CA VAL A 191 -6.36 -10.50 -1.35
C VAL A 191 -7.52 -11.14 -0.58
N GLY A 192 -7.98 -12.30 -1.04
CA GLY A 192 -9.10 -13.03 -0.44
C GLY A 192 -8.90 -14.54 -0.48
N ARG A 193 -9.90 -15.26 0.03
CA ARG A 193 -9.97 -16.72 0.04
C ARG A 193 -11.32 -17.19 -0.50
N HIS A 194 -11.64 -16.78 -1.74
CA HIS A 194 -13.01 -16.87 -2.27
C HIS A 194 -14.04 -16.37 -1.24
N ASP A 195 -15.10 -17.12 -1.01
CA ASP A 195 -16.20 -16.77 -0.09
C ASP A 195 -15.86 -16.98 1.40
N LEU A 196 -14.69 -17.53 1.74
CA LEU A 196 -14.32 -17.87 3.11
C LEU A 196 -13.79 -16.66 3.88
N GLY A 197 -13.11 -15.73 3.19
CA GLY A 197 -12.35 -14.66 3.83
C GLY A 197 -11.18 -15.16 4.70
N PHE A 198 -10.62 -14.27 5.52
CA PHE A 198 -9.54 -14.59 6.45
C PHE A 198 -10.01 -14.62 7.90
N ASN A 199 -9.47 -15.55 8.67
CA ASN A 199 -9.71 -15.62 10.11
C ASN A 199 -8.89 -14.56 10.86
N LEU A 200 -9.24 -14.35 12.14
CA LEU A 200 -8.59 -13.36 13.00
C LEU A 200 -7.07 -13.55 13.08
N ASP A 201 -6.61 -14.79 13.23
CA ASP A 201 -5.18 -15.09 13.39
C ASP A 201 -4.37 -14.74 12.12
N THR A 202 -4.92 -15.03 10.94
CA THR A 202 -4.30 -14.65 9.66
C THR A 202 -4.22 -13.13 9.52
N THR A 203 -5.29 -12.42 9.85
CA THR A 203 -5.31 -10.95 9.76
C THR A 203 -4.35 -10.31 10.77
N LYS A 204 -4.28 -10.81 12.01
CA LYS A 204 -3.28 -10.41 13.01
C LYS A 204 -1.86 -10.63 12.51
N ASN A 205 -1.61 -11.78 11.90
CA ASN A 205 -0.31 -12.13 11.34
C ASN A 205 0.11 -11.13 10.24
N VAL A 206 -0.81 -10.80 9.31
CA VAL A 206 -0.57 -9.79 8.26
C VAL A 206 -0.29 -8.42 8.88
N MET A 207 -1.14 -7.94 9.79
CA MET A 207 -0.93 -6.65 10.45
C MET A 207 0.38 -6.61 11.23
N GLY A 208 0.70 -7.68 11.97
CA GLY A 208 1.94 -7.78 12.73
C GLY A 208 3.19 -7.68 11.84
N MET A 209 3.17 -8.30 10.65
CA MET A 209 4.26 -8.19 9.67
C MET A 209 4.44 -6.75 9.18
N PHE A 210 3.35 -6.06 8.82
CA PHE A 210 3.43 -4.67 8.36
C PHE A 210 3.84 -3.71 9.49
N THR A 211 3.31 -3.89 10.71
CA THR A 211 3.69 -3.07 11.88
C THR A 211 5.17 -3.26 12.24
N ALA A 212 5.67 -4.49 12.26
CA ALA A 212 7.05 -4.77 12.63
C ALA A 212 8.07 -4.37 11.56
N LEU A 213 7.70 -4.49 10.28
CA LEU A 213 8.62 -4.33 9.15
C LEU A 213 8.29 -3.10 8.29
N GLU A 214 7.53 -2.13 8.80
CA GLU A 214 7.09 -0.96 8.04
C GLU A 214 8.24 -0.26 7.31
N ARG A 215 9.40 -0.10 7.97
CA ARG A 215 10.63 0.46 7.38
C ARG A 215 11.11 -0.30 6.14
N CYS A 216 10.92 -1.62 6.09
CA CYS A 216 11.29 -2.44 4.94
C CYS A 216 10.38 -2.18 3.74
N PHE A 217 9.08 -1.99 3.98
CA PHE A 217 8.14 -1.60 2.92
C PHE A 217 8.42 -0.18 2.45
N ASP A 218 8.60 0.77 3.37
CA ASP A 218 8.92 2.16 3.04
C ASP A 218 10.16 2.30 2.14
N ALA A 219 11.13 1.37 2.24
CA ALA A 219 12.35 1.40 1.43
C ALA A 219 12.14 1.21 -0.09
N ILE A 220 10.96 0.79 -0.54
CA ILE A 220 10.61 0.66 -1.97
C ILE A 220 9.56 1.69 -2.43
N LEU A 221 9.02 2.50 -1.51
CA LEU A 221 7.96 3.44 -1.82
C LEU A 221 8.54 4.77 -2.31
N PRO A 222 7.74 5.57 -3.04
CA PRO A 222 8.10 6.96 -3.28
C PRO A 222 8.13 7.78 -1.98
N ILE A 223 8.93 8.84 -1.95
CA ILE A 223 9.17 9.68 -0.76
C ILE A 223 7.88 10.18 -0.12
N ASP A 224 6.88 10.58 -0.92
CA ASP A 224 5.59 11.10 -0.46
C ASP A 224 4.71 10.06 0.26
N ARG A 225 4.90 8.76 0.00
CA ARG A 225 4.20 7.66 0.69
C ARG A 225 4.86 7.30 2.02
N ILE A 226 6.12 7.66 2.21
CA ILE A 226 6.85 7.40 3.45
C ILE A 226 6.49 8.53 4.41
N GLY A 227 5.49 8.36 5.27
CA GLY A 227 5.18 9.31 6.35
C GLY A 227 3.95 10.17 6.08
N ALA A 228 2.85 9.86 6.78
CA ALA A 228 1.55 10.47 6.56
C ALA A 228 1.05 11.35 7.72
N TYR A 229 1.93 11.76 8.65
CA TYR A 229 1.48 12.44 9.87
C TYR A 229 2.14 13.78 10.12
N GLU A 230 1.96 14.78 9.26
CA GLU A 230 2.42 16.14 9.60
C GLU A 230 1.48 16.88 10.57
N ASP A 231 0.39 16.22 10.95
CA ASP A 231 -0.61 16.71 11.90
C ASP A 231 -0.14 16.58 13.35
N ASP A 232 -0.02 17.71 14.03
CA ASP A 232 0.45 17.87 15.41
C ASP A 232 -0.69 17.91 16.43
N ARG A 233 -1.94 17.68 16.00
CA ARG A 233 -3.15 17.78 16.83
C ARG A 233 -3.32 16.69 17.89
N PHE A 234 -2.54 15.61 17.82
CA PHE A 234 -2.63 14.54 18.80
C PHE A 234 -1.66 14.80 19.95
N PRO A 235 -1.99 14.42 21.21
CA PRO A 235 -1.06 14.38 22.32
C PRO A 235 -0.08 13.21 22.15
N LEU A 236 0.50 13.14 20.97
CA LEU A 236 1.67 12.35 20.71
C LEU A 236 2.84 13.04 21.40
N PRO A 237 3.90 12.28 21.69
CA PRO A 237 5.20 12.87 21.88
C PRO A 237 5.38 14.12 21.06
N SER A 238 5.83 15.19 21.70
CA SER A 238 6.53 16.21 20.97
C SER A 238 7.80 15.55 20.44
N LEU A 239 7.63 14.89 19.30
CA LEU A 239 8.68 14.65 18.34
C LEU A 239 8.60 15.90 17.46
N ILE A 240 8.83 17.05 18.12
CA ILE A 240 8.81 18.39 17.53
C ILE A 240 9.57 18.30 16.23
N SER A 241 8.99 18.94 15.21
CA SER A 241 9.57 19.18 13.91
C SER A 241 11.08 19.25 14.02
N ALA A 242 11.75 18.15 13.67
CA ALA A 242 13.19 18.12 13.70
C ALA A 242 13.61 19.30 12.82
N ASN A 243 14.12 20.36 13.44
CA ASN A 243 14.54 21.56 12.73
C ASN A 243 15.90 21.21 12.15
N THR A 244 15.88 20.28 11.20
CA THR A 244 17.07 19.61 10.70
C THR A 244 17.43 20.27 9.40
N THR A 245 18.22 21.34 9.52
CA THR A 245 19.12 21.76 8.45
C THR A 245 20.01 20.61 7.92
N ALA A 246 20.07 19.47 8.63
CA ALA A 246 20.73 18.22 8.26
C ALA A 246 19.88 17.26 7.39
N ILE A 247 18.57 17.45 7.24
CA ILE A 247 17.73 16.61 6.39
C ILE A 247 17.49 17.34 5.07
N GLN A 248 17.75 16.64 3.96
CA GLN A 248 17.50 17.17 2.63
C GLN A 248 16.02 17.56 2.53
N PRO A 249 15.68 18.80 2.16
CA PRO A 249 14.30 19.14 1.86
C PRO A 249 13.87 18.29 0.66
N TRP A 250 12.90 17.40 0.84
CA TRP A 250 12.19 16.85 -0.31
C TRP A 250 11.06 17.80 -0.69
N ILE A 251 10.61 17.66 -1.93
CA ILE A 251 9.46 18.38 -2.44
C ILE A 251 8.28 17.40 -2.41
N PRO A 252 7.26 17.63 -1.58
CA PRO A 252 6.03 16.86 -1.60
C PRO A 252 5.44 16.86 -3.02
N SER A 253 4.98 15.72 -3.54
CA SER A 253 4.30 15.71 -4.85
C SER A 253 2.97 16.45 -4.71
N LYS A 254 2.54 17.25 -5.68
CA LYS A 254 1.24 17.97 -5.55
C LYS A 254 0.02 17.10 -5.83
N GLY A 255 0.22 15.79 -5.97
CA GLY A 255 -0.81 14.80 -6.31
C GLY A 255 -1.35 14.02 -5.10
N PHE A 256 -1.14 14.46 -3.87
CA PHE A 256 -1.39 13.65 -2.67
C PHE A 256 -2.72 12.88 -2.64
N ASN A 257 -2.61 11.55 -2.74
CA ASN A 257 -3.62 10.60 -2.31
C ASN A 257 -3.16 9.96 -0.99
N TYR A 258 -3.97 10.13 0.07
CA TYR A 258 -3.61 9.70 1.42
C TYR A 258 -3.68 8.18 1.56
N THR A 259 -2.54 7.56 1.87
CA THR A 259 -2.51 6.24 2.50
C THR A 259 -1.72 6.35 3.79
N SER A 260 -2.35 6.02 4.91
CA SER A 260 -1.75 6.03 6.23
C SER A 260 -0.90 4.77 6.44
N PRO A 261 0.40 4.92 6.77
CA PRO A 261 1.22 3.82 7.28
C PRO A 261 0.58 3.18 8.51
N MET A 262 0.94 1.93 8.80
CA MET A 262 0.41 1.20 9.95
C MET A 262 0.72 1.89 11.28
N SER A 263 1.89 2.52 11.40
CA SER A 263 2.31 3.20 12.63
C SER A 263 1.38 4.35 13.03
N VAL A 264 0.75 5.02 12.06
CA VAL A 264 -0.20 6.12 12.33
C VAL A 264 -1.33 5.64 13.22
N ARG A 265 -1.92 4.48 12.91
CA ARG A 265 -3.04 3.93 13.69
C ARG A 265 -2.60 3.45 15.07
N GLN A 266 -1.36 3.01 15.22
CA GLN A 266 -0.80 2.66 16.53
C GLN A 266 -0.68 3.91 17.41
N PHE A 267 -0.24 5.02 16.84
CA PHE A 267 -0.12 6.29 17.56
C PHE A 267 -1.46 6.91 17.92
N GLU A 268 -2.45 6.85 17.03
CA GLU A 268 -3.81 7.31 17.36
C GLU A 268 -4.45 6.48 18.48
N SER A 269 -4.27 5.15 18.43
CA SER A 269 -4.71 4.26 19.52
C SER A 269 -4.01 4.59 20.84
N LEU A 270 -2.69 4.84 20.81
CA LEU A 270 -1.92 5.28 21.97
C LEU A 270 -2.45 6.61 22.53
N ALA A 271 -2.61 7.63 21.68
CA ALA A 271 -3.08 8.95 22.07
C ALA A 271 -4.45 8.87 22.75
N ASN A 272 -5.37 8.08 22.20
CA ASN A 272 -6.67 7.82 22.81
C ASN A 272 -6.54 7.16 24.19
N GLY A 273 -5.67 6.15 24.33
CA GLY A 273 -5.41 5.49 25.61
C GLY A 273 -4.86 6.44 26.67
N VAL A 274 -3.89 7.28 26.29
CA VAL A 274 -3.29 8.31 27.15
C VAL A 274 -4.35 9.32 27.62
N MET A 275 -5.17 9.85 26.70
CA MET A 275 -6.22 10.82 27.04
C MET A 275 -7.26 10.22 27.98
N ILE A 276 -7.68 8.97 27.76
CA ILE A 276 -8.64 8.28 28.63
C ILE A 276 -8.07 8.06 30.03
N ALA A 277 -6.80 7.63 30.13
CA ALA A 277 -6.15 7.42 31.41
C ALA A 277 -6.00 8.74 32.19
N TYR A 278 -5.61 9.81 31.50
CA TYR A 278 -5.49 11.14 32.09
C TYR A 278 -6.84 11.68 32.60
N ASP A 279 -7.89 11.64 31.77
CA ASP A 279 -9.25 12.12 32.12
C ASP A 279 -9.83 11.35 33.32
N LYS A 280 -9.53 10.05 33.42
CA LYS A 280 -9.94 9.21 34.56
C LYS A 280 -9.02 9.34 35.78
N SER A 281 -7.92 10.09 35.68
CA SER A 281 -6.87 10.13 36.70
C SER A 281 -6.30 8.73 37.04
N ASP A 282 -6.24 7.83 36.04
CA ASP A 282 -5.65 6.50 36.18
C ASP A 282 -4.14 6.57 35.98
N VAL A 283 -3.42 6.76 37.09
CA VAL A 283 -1.96 6.89 37.09
C VAL A 283 -1.28 5.64 36.53
N SER A 284 -1.81 4.44 36.81
CA SER A 284 -1.19 3.19 36.38
C SER A 284 -1.26 3.03 34.86
N ASP A 285 -2.45 3.21 34.29
CA ASP A 285 -2.66 3.10 32.85
C ASP A 285 -1.90 4.21 32.10
N PHE A 286 -1.89 5.43 32.65
CA PHE A 286 -1.13 6.54 32.08
C PHE A 286 0.37 6.23 32.06
N THR A 287 0.96 5.82 33.19
CA THR A 287 2.39 5.46 33.27
C THR A 287 2.73 4.31 32.32
N ASN A 288 1.88 3.28 32.22
CA ASN A 288 2.12 2.16 31.29
C ASN A 288 2.07 2.60 29.83
N ALA A 289 1.08 3.42 29.45
CA ALA A 289 0.93 3.94 28.10
C ALA A 289 2.14 4.81 27.69
N VAL A 290 2.56 5.72 28.57
CA VAL A 290 3.74 6.57 28.34
C VAL A 290 5.02 5.74 28.18
N ARG A 291 5.22 4.75 29.06
CA ARG A 291 6.48 4.01 29.13
C ARG A 291 6.65 3.01 27.99
N TYR A 292 5.57 2.35 27.57
CA TYR A 292 5.66 1.24 26.64
C TYR A 292 4.85 1.44 25.36
N GLY A 293 3.83 2.29 25.40
CA GLY A 293 2.82 2.38 24.36
C GLY A 293 3.31 2.92 23.01
N ALA A 294 4.47 3.58 22.98
CA ALA A 294 5.12 4.02 21.73
C ALA A 294 6.12 2.98 21.15
N SER A 295 6.22 1.78 21.73
CA SER A 295 7.18 0.76 21.28
C SER A 295 6.53 -0.28 20.35
N ILE A 296 7.28 -0.72 19.33
CA ILE A 296 6.82 -1.76 18.40
C ILE A 296 6.43 -3.05 19.14
N PRO A 297 7.19 -3.55 20.14
CA PRO A 297 6.77 -4.73 20.90
C PRO A 297 5.38 -4.61 21.53
N MET A 298 5.00 -3.42 22.02
CA MET A 298 3.65 -3.19 22.57
C MET A 298 2.59 -3.15 21.47
N TRP A 299 2.86 -2.51 20.34
CA TRP A 299 1.92 -2.50 19.21
C TRP A 299 1.62 -3.92 18.72
N ILE A 300 2.68 -4.73 18.59
CA ILE A 300 2.55 -6.15 18.28
C ILE A 300 1.75 -6.87 19.37
N HIS A 301 2.05 -6.63 20.66
CA HIS A 301 1.28 -7.21 21.75
C HIS A 301 -0.22 -6.88 21.66
N HIS A 302 -0.59 -5.63 21.36
CA HIS A 302 -1.98 -5.22 21.23
C HIS A 302 -2.69 -5.91 20.06
N ILE A 303 -2.09 -5.90 18.86
CA ILE A 303 -2.62 -6.59 17.67
C ILE A 303 -2.91 -8.06 18.00
N TYR A 304 -1.95 -8.77 18.60
CA TYR A 304 -2.10 -10.19 18.91
C TYR A 304 -3.07 -10.46 20.07
N SER A 305 -3.33 -9.47 20.92
CA SER A 305 -4.26 -9.56 22.06
C SER A 305 -5.73 -9.38 21.67
N CYS A 306 -6.03 -8.82 20.49
CA CYS A 306 -7.41 -8.70 19.99
C CYS A 306 -8.10 -10.07 20.00
N ARG A 307 -9.31 -10.17 20.54
CA ARG A 307 -10.07 -11.43 20.63
C ARG A 307 -11.10 -11.56 19.52
N THR A 308 -11.42 -10.46 18.85
CA THR A 308 -12.42 -10.40 17.79
C THR A 308 -11.89 -9.63 16.58
N MET A 309 -12.48 -9.88 15.40
CA MET A 309 -12.16 -9.11 14.20
C MET A 309 -12.55 -7.62 14.35
N ALA A 310 -13.61 -7.34 15.11
CA ALA A 310 -14.05 -5.97 15.40
C ALA A 310 -12.98 -5.19 16.16
N GLU A 311 -12.41 -5.77 17.23
CA GLU A 311 -11.28 -5.15 17.97
C GLU A 311 -10.07 -4.90 17.06
N LEU A 312 -9.74 -5.86 16.18
CA LEU A 312 -8.62 -5.69 15.26
C LEU A 312 -8.88 -4.56 14.25
N CYS A 313 -10.13 -4.40 13.79
CA CYS A 313 -10.53 -3.34 12.87
C CYS A 313 -10.49 -1.93 13.50
N GLU A 314 -10.32 -1.79 14.82
CA GLU A 314 -10.09 -0.47 15.43
C GLU A 314 -8.73 0.15 15.02
N TYR A 315 -7.79 -0.69 14.58
CA TYR A 315 -6.51 -0.26 14.00
C TYR A 315 -6.61 0.07 12.50
N ASN A 316 -7.83 0.20 11.96
CA ASN A 316 -8.10 0.49 10.56
C ASN A 316 -8.87 1.80 10.38
N TYR A 317 -8.43 2.64 9.45
CA TYR A 317 -9.31 3.66 8.87
C TYR A 317 -9.81 3.19 7.53
N PRO A 318 -11.14 3.17 7.31
CA PRO A 318 -11.71 2.92 6.00
C PRO A 318 -11.02 3.75 4.92
N HIS A 319 -10.65 3.10 3.82
CA HIS A 319 -10.05 3.68 2.62
C HIS A 319 -8.71 4.43 2.76
N GLN A 320 -8.17 4.62 3.97
CA GLN A 320 -6.87 5.29 4.16
C GLN A 320 -5.79 4.36 4.67
N SER A 321 -6.12 3.28 5.40
CA SER A 321 -5.09 2.37 5.91
C SER A 321 -4.31 1.66 4.79
N SER A 322 -2.99 1.59 4.95
CA SER A 322 -2.10 0.80 4.07
C SER A 322 -2.45 -0.68 4.03
N VAL A 323 -2.88 -1.25 5.14
CA VAL A 323 -3.58 -2.54 5.23
C VAL A 323 -5.02 -2.24 5.65
N ASN A 324 -5.93 -2.18 4.68
CA ASN A 324 -7.33 -1.87 4.88
C ASN A 324 -8.14 -3.14 5.19
N LEU A 325 -8.80 -3.13 6.36
CA LEU A 325 -9.62 -4.24 6.87
C LEU A 325 -11.13 -4.00 6.75
N GLN A 326 -11.56 -2.89 6.15
CA GLN A 326 -12.98 -2.53 6.01
C GLN A 326 -13.82 -3.65 5.40
N HIS A 327 -13.27 -4.41 4.45
CA HIS A 327 -13.95 -5.52 3.79
C HIS A 327 -14.07 -6.80 4.66
N LEU A 328 -13.45 -6.83 5.85
CA LEU A 328 -13.56 -7.90 6.85
C LEU A 328 -14.43 -7.52 8.06
N ALA A 329 -14.71 -6.22 8.25
CA ALA A 329 -15.51 -5.74 9.37
C ALA A 329 -17.01 -6.09 9.19
N PRO A 330 -17.76 -6.35 10.29
CA PRO A 330 -19.21 -6.42 10.24
C PRO A 330 -19.77 -5.08 9.76
N GLN A 331 -20.39 -5.06 8.58
CA GLN A 331 -20.83 -3.83 7.87
C GLN A 331 -21.85 -2.97 8.60
N ASN A 332 -22.39 -3.43 9.74
CA ASN A 332 -23.34 -2.66 10.53
C ASN A 332 -22.69 -1.48 11.28
N ASN A 333 -21.35 -1.39 11.34
CA ASN A 333 -20.62 -0.40 12.14
C ASN A 333 -19.51 0.36 11.39
N SER A 334 -19.35 0.20 10.08
CA SER A 334 -18.29 0.89 9.33
C SER A 334 -18.79 2.23 8.79
N PRO A 335 -18.24 3.39 9.22
CA PRO A 335 -18.44 4.64 8.50
C PRO A 335 -17.91 4.44 7.08
N GLY A 336 -18.78 4.56 6.07
CA GLY A 336 -18.43 4.36 4.65
C GLY A 336 -18.79 2.99 4.06
N GLY A 337 -19.30 2.04 4.85
CA GLY A 337 -20.01 0.88 4.28
C GLY A 337 -21.44 1.27 3.94
N TRP A 338 -21.83 1.26 2.66
CA TRP A 338 -23.23 1.47 2.30
C TRP A 338 -24.09 0.32 2.88
N PRO A 339 -25.22 0.62 3.55
CA PRO A 339 -26.07 -0.41 4.12
C PRO A 339 -26.56 -1.39 3.03
N GLY A 340 -26.09 -2.64 3.06
CA GLY A 340 -26.62 -3.73 2.24
C GLY A 340 -25.68 -4.34 1.19
N SER A 341 -24.53 -3.74 0.87
CA SER A 341 -23.55 -4.37 -0.04
C SER A 341 -22.90 -5.56 0.67
N PRO A 342 -22.79 -6.77 0.10
CA PRO A 342 -22.15 -7.91 0.79
C PRO A 342 -20.66 -7.65 1.10
N PRO A 343 -20.08 -8.21 2.18
CA PRO A 343 -18.67 -8.01 2.48
C PRO A 343 -17.81 -8.63 1.38
N LYS A 344 -16.88 -7.86 0.80
CA LYS A 344 -15.89 -8.36 -0.18
C LYS A 344 -14.98 -9.44 0.40
N LYS A 345 -14.89 -9.55 1.74
CA LYS A 345 -14.11 -10.58 2.49
C LYS A 345 -12.62 -10.61 2.11
N THR A 346 -12.06 -9.46 1.77
CA THR A 346 -10.66 -9.30 1.36
C THR A 346 -9.87 -8.48 2.38
N ILE A 347 -8.57 -8.72 2.47
CA ILE A 347 -7.62 -7.69 2.96
C ILE A 347 -7.26 -6.85 1.76
N GLU A 348 -7.39 -5.54 1.87
CA GLU A 348 -7.00 -4.61 0.82
C GLU A 348 -5.66 -3.94 1.19
N PHE A 349 -4.70 -3.95 0.27
CA PHE A 349 -3.41 -3.30 0.43
C PHE A 349 -3.35 -2.06 -0.45
N ARG A 350 -3.21 -0.88 0.17
CA ARG A 350 -3.26 0.44 -0.50
C ARG A 350 -1.91 1.16 -0.54
N LEU A 351 -0.85 0.52 -0.04
CA LEU A 351 0.45 1.16 0.19
C LEU A 351 1.21 1.56 -1.09
N HIS A 352 1.01 0.83 -2.19
CA HIS A 352 1.82 1.01 -3.40
C HIS A 352 1.28 2.16 -4.25
N THR A 353 2.19 2.99 -4.79
CA THR A 353 1.83 4.06 -5.71
C THR A 353 1.29 3.49 -7.03
N GLY A 354 0.45 4.26 -7.73
CA GLY A 354 -0.01 3.89 -9.07
C GLY A 354 1.16 3.67 -10.02
N THR A 355 1.07 2.63 -10.83
CA THR A 355 2.05 2.33 -11.89
C THR A 355 1.35 1.54 -12.99
N LEU A 356 1.86 1.65 -14.21
CA LEU A 356 1.47 0.79 -15.34
C LEU A 356 2.62 -0.14 -15.74
N ASP A 357 3.66 -0.26 -14.91
CA ASP A 357 4.74 -1.22 -15.13
C ASP A 357 4.34 -2.63 -14.69
N VAL A 358 4.35 -3.56 -15.65
CA VAL A 358 3.91 -4.94 -15.42
C VAL A 358 4.80 -5.66 -14.42
N VAL A 359 6.11 -5.38 -14.40
CA VAL A 359 7.05 -6.06 -13.51
C VAL A 359 6.81 -5.62 -12.07
N GLU A 360 6.64 -4.31 -11.83
CA GLU A 360 6.30 -3.76 -10.50
C GLU A 360 4.96 -4.31 -9.99
N ILE A 361 3.91 -4.26 -10.80
CA ILE A 361 2.58 -4.76 -10.43
C ILE A 361 2.63 -6.25 -10.09
N CYS A 362 3.26 -7.05 -10.95
CA CYS A 362 3.33 -8.50 -10.73
C CYS A 362 4.20 -8.87 -9.52
N ALA A 363 5.27 -8.12 -9.25
CA ALA A 363 6.11 -8.34 -8.07
C ALA A 363 5.34 -8.01 -6.77
N TRP A 364 4.57 -6.92 -6.78
CA TRP A 364 3.74 -6.53 -5.63
C TRP A 364 2.63 -7.53 -5.34
N ILE A 365 1.91 -7.98 -6.38
CA ILE A 365 0.87 -9.02 -6.26
C ILE A 365 1.47 -10.32 -5.72
N ASP A 366 2.58 -10.79 -6.28
CA ASP A 366 3.22 -12.03 -5.85
C ASP A 366 3.71 -11.96 -4.41
N LEU A 367 4.35 -10.84 -4.01
CA LEU A 367 4.81 -10.63 -2.63
C LEU A 367 3.65 -10.68 -1.64
N LEU A 368 2.58 -9.92 -1.88
CA LEU A 368 1.49 -9.78 -0.91
C LEU A 368 0.57 -11.00 -0.85
N CYS A 369 0.26 -11.63 -1.99
CA CYS A 369 -0.51 -12.88 -1.97
C CYS A 369 0.26 -13.97 -1.21
N ARG A 370 1.56 -14.09 -1.45
CA ARG A 370 2.40 -15.06 -0.73
C ARG A 370 2.60 -14.70 0.72
N LEU A 371 2.73 -13.42 1.06
CA LEU A 371 2.77 -12.97 2.45
C LEU A 371 1.49 -13.37 3.19
N THR A 372 0.33 -13.14 2.60
CA THR A 372 -0.95 -13.53 3.21
C THR A 372 -1.07 -15.04 3.36
N VAL A 373 -0.69 -15.82 2.33
CA VAL A 373 -0.67 -17.29 2.39
C VAL A 373 0.34 -17.80 3.43
N TYR A 374 1.50 -17.17 3.56
CA TYR A 374 2.48 -17.49 4.59
C TYR A 374 1.92 -17.20 5.99
N CYS A 375 1.25 -16.05 6.17
CA CYS A 375 0.60 -15.68 7.42
C CYS A 375 -0.54 -16.65 7.79
N GLU A 376 -1.28 -17.16 6.82
CA GLU A 376 -2.33 -18.15 7.05
C GLU A 376 -1.75 -19.52 7.46
N ASN A 377 -0.66 -19.94 6.82
CA ASN A 377 -0.04 -21.25 7.06
C ASN A 377 0.93 -21.27 8.25
N THR A 378 1.25 -20.11 8.82
CA THR A 378 2.16 -20.00 9.96
C THR A 378 1.36 -19.74 11.23
N SER A 379 1.57 -20.55 12.26
CA SER A 379 0.91 -20.31 13.54
C SER A 379 1.27 -18.93 14.09
N THR A 380 0.29 -18.25 14.71
CA THR A 380 0.49 -16.94 15.34
C THR A 380 1.67 -16.92 16.31
N THR A 381 1.85 -17.98 17.11
CA THR A 381 2.99 -18.10 18.02
C THR A 381 4.32 -18.08 17.27
N THR A 382 4.46 -18.94 16.25
CA THR A 382 5.67 -19.03 15.43
C THR A 382 5.99 -17.69 14.76
N LEU A 383 4.99 -17.03 14.19
CA LEU A 383 5.20 -15.76 13.52
C LEU A 383 5.56 -14.64 14.50
N THR A 384 4.88 -14.57 15.64
CA THR A 384 5.16 -13.58 16.67
C THR A 384 6.57 -13.74 17.23
N ASP A 385 7.01 -14.99 17.46
CA ASP A 385 8.37 -15.28 17.92
C ASP A 385 9.41 -14.88 16.87
N TRP A 386 9.13 -15.11 15.57
CA TRP A 386 9.98 -14.62 14.51
C TRP A 386 10.03 -13.08 14.48
N ILE A 387 8.88 -12.39 14.50
CA ILE A 387 8.77 -10.93 14.52
C ILE A 387 9.60 -10.32 15.66
N LYS A 388 9.52 -10.89 16.87
CA LYS A 388 10.28 -10.45 18.04
C LYS A 388 11.80 -10.45 17.85
N THR A 389 12.32 -11.25 16.90
CA THR A 389 13.74 -11.30 16.57
C THR A 389 14.15 -10.39 15.41
N GLN A 390 13.19 -9.78 14.71
CA GLN A 390 13.44 -9.06 13.46
C GLN A 390 13.02 -7.59 13.46
N TRP A 391 12.08 -7.18 14.32
CA TRP A 391 11.55 -5.81 14.33
C TRP A 391 12.65 -4.74 14.54
N ASP A 392 13.68 -5.04 15.33
CA ASP A 392 14.85 -4.21 15.59
C ASP A 392 16.10 -4.67 14.81
N ASN A 393 15.93 -5.53 13.80
CA ASN A 393 17.03 -5.94 12.93
C ASN A 393 17.26 -4.89 11.84
N ALA A 394 18.33 -4.10 11.97
CA ALA A 394 18.68 -3.08 10.99
C ALA A 394 19.00 -3.63 9.58
N ASP A 395 19.42 -4.90 9.48
CA ASP A 395 19.85 -5.51 8.21
C ASP A 395 18.71 -6.14 7.41
N ILE A 396 17.54 -6.35 8.04
CA ILE A 396 16.40 -6.94 7.33
C ILE A 396 15.86 -5.96 6.28
N THR A 397 15.53 -6.51 5.12
CA THR A 397 14.97 -5.77 3.99
C THR A 397 13.69 -6.43 3.47
N LEU A 398 13.00 -5.75 2.54
CA LEU A 398 11.86 -6.34 1.85
C LEU A 398 12.26 -7.59 1.04
N VAL A 399 13.51 -7.69 0.57
CA VAL A 399 14.00 -8.87 -0.15
C VAL A 399 14.05 -10.09 0.76
N ASP A 400 14.40 -9.91 2.04
CA ASP A 400 14.39 -11.01 3.02
C ASP A 400 12.95 -11.44 3.34
N THR A 401 12.02 -10.50 3.39
CA THR A 401 10.58 -10.79 3.49
C THR A 401 10.08 -11.56 2.26
N ALA A 402 10.46 -11.13 1.05
CA ALA A 402 10.12 -11.84 -0.18
C ALA A 402 10.64 -13.29 -0.17
N ARG A 403 11.86 -13.52 0.32
CA ARG A 403 12.40 -14.88 0.48
C ARG A 403 11.69 -15.69 1.56
N LEU A 404 11.34 -15.07 2.68
CA LEU A 404 10.61 -15.72 3.78
C LEU A 404 9.29 -16.31 3.31
N VAL A 405 8.55 -15.57 2.49
CA VAL A 405 7.22 -15.95 2.00
C VAL A 405 7.27 -16.79 0.73
N ASP A 406 8.47 -17.24 0.32
CA ASP A 406 8.68 -18.02 -0.91
C ASP A 406 8.24 -17.26 -2.18
N ALA A 407 8.47 -15.94 -2.26
CA ALA A 407 8.22 -15.17 -3.48
C ALA A 407 9.00 -15.71 -4.67
N VAL A 408 8.43 -15.60 -5.88
CA VAL A 408 9.10 -16.14 -7.08
C VAL A 408 10.39 -15.38 -7.36
N ASP A 409 11.35 -16.04 -8.01
CA ASP A 409 12.67 -15.46 -8.29
C ASP A 409 12.62 -14.12 -9.04
N SER A 410 11.62 -13.90 -9.91
CA SER A 410 11.45 -12.60 -10.58
C SER A 410 11.09 -11.47 -9.60
N THR A 411 10.27 -11.76 -8.58
CA THR A 411 9.89 -10.82 -7.52
C THR A 411 11.10 -10.49 -6.65
N VAL A 412 11.84 -11.52 -6.22
CA VAL A 412 13.08 -11.35 -5.43
C VAL A 412 14.10 -10.52 -6.21
N ARG A 413 14.32 -10.83 -7.50
CA ARG A 413 15.21 -10.05 -8.38
C ARG A 413 14.75 -8.61 -8.54
N HIS A 414 13.45 -8.39 -8.75
CA HIS A 414 12.89 -7.05 -8.90
C HIS A 414 13.19 -6.19 -7.66
N TYR A 415 12.83 -6.62 -6.46
CA TYR A 415 13.11 -5.83 -5.24
C TYR A 415 14.60 -5.73 -4.91
N THR A 416 15.40 -6.73 -5.28
CA THR A 416 16.86 -6.62 -5.21
C THR A 416 17.35 -5.47 -6.11
N SER A 417 16.84 -5.36 -7.34
CA SER A 417 17.18 -4.26 -8.25
C SER A 417 16.71 -2.90 -7.72
N VAL A 418 15.48 -2.79 -7.23
CA VAL A 418 14.93 -1.56 -6.63
C VAL A 418 15.81 -1.05 -5.48
N LEU A 419 16.29 -1.94 -4.62
CA LEU A 419 17.06 -1.57 -3.43
C LEU A 419 18.55 -1.36 -3.71
N LEU A 420 19.15 -2.12 -4.63
CA LEU A 420 20.61 -2.20 -4.77
C LEU A 420 21.16 -1.64 -6.10
N THR A 421 20.31 -1.37 -7.10
CA THR A 421 20.77 -0.83 -8.40
C THR A 421 20.70 0.70 -8.39
N PRO A 422 21.82 1.44 -8.43
CA PRO A 422 21.82 2.90 -8.32
C PRO A 422 20.98 3.60 -9.40
N ASP A 423 21.00 3.07 -10.63
CA ASP A 423 20.31 3.67 -11.78
C ASP A 423 18.91 3.09 -12.03
N TYR A 424 18.31 2.36 -11.08
CA TYR A 424 16.99 1.74 -11.26
C TYR A 424 15.93 2.77 -11.71
N ALA A 425 15.78 3.86 -10.95
CA ALA A 425 14.78 4.89 -11.23
C ALA A 425 15.09 5.64 -12.54
N THR A 426 16.37 5.89 -12.83
CA THR A 426 16.80 6.54 -14.08
C THR A 426 16.49 5.67 -15.30
N ASN A 427 16.73 4.36 -15.21
CA ASN A 427 16.41 3.42 -16.29
C ASN A 427 14.88 3.34 -16.52
N PHE A 428 14.10 3.37 -15.43
CA PHE A 428 12.65 3.45 -15.51
C PHE A 428 12.19 4.72 -16.24
N PHE A 429 12.68 5.89 -15.80
CA PHE A 429 12.40 7.19 -16.41
C PHE A 429 12.70 7.19 -17.92
N ASN A 430 13.90 6.72 -18.30
CA ASN A 430 14.31 6.65 -19.70
C ASN A 430 13.38 5.74 -20.50
N THR A 431 13.00 4.58 -19.95
CA THR A 431 12.09 3.65 -20.62
C THR A 431 10.70 4.28 -20.80
N ALA A 432 10.15 4.89 -19.76
CA ALA A 432 8.82 5.50 -19.80
C ALA A 432 8.75 6.65 -20.82
N THR A 433 9.74 7.55 -20.80
CA THR A 433 9.78 8.75 -21.67
C THR A 433 10.15 8.47 -23.12
N THR A 434 10.78 7.34 -23.42
CA THR A 434 11.16 6.95 -24.80
C THR A 434 10.28 5.85 -25.40
N SER A 435 9.32 5.31 -24.63
CA SER A 435 8.44 4.23 -25.07
C SER A 435 7.51 4.60 -26.23
N GLN A 436 7.27 5.89 -26.46
CA GLN A 436 6.43 6.41 -27.53
C GLN A 436 7.15 7.52 -28.31
N ALA A 437 6.75 7.72 -29.58
CA ALA A 437 7.28 8.80 -30.39
C ALA A 437 6.90 10.17 -29.79
N PRO A 438 7.79 11.19 -29.88
CA PRO A 438 7.46 12.53 -29.39
C PRO A 438 6.25 13.14 -30.10
N ASP A 439 5.32 13.66 -29.30
CA ASP A 439 4.12 14.40 -29.70
C ASP A 439 3.79 15.54 -28.71
N ILE A 440 2.58 16.12 -28.82
CA ILE A 440 2.08 17.21 -27.97
C ILE A 440 1.99 16.85 -26.47
N LEU A 441 1.93 15.56 -26.12
CA LEU A 441 1.85 15.08 -24.72
C LEU A 441 3.23 14.71 -24.15
N THR A 442 4.31 14.81 -24.95
CA THR A 442 5.68 14.57 -24.49
C THR A 442 6.08 15.45 -23.30
N PRO A 443 5.80 16.77 -23.28
CA PRO A 443 6.15 17.60 -22.13
C PRO A 443 5.46 17.16 -20.85
N LEU A 444 4.16 16.84 -20.91
CA LEU A 444 3.39 16.33 -19.77
C LEU A 444 3.95 15.00 -19.26
N THR A 445 4.17 14.04 -20.17
CA THR A 445 4.74 12.73 -19.83
C THR A 445 6.11 12.90 -19.15
N THR A 446 6.94 13.80 -19.69
CA THR A 446 8.28 14.08 -19.14
C THR A 446 8.20 14.69 -17.75
N GLN A 447 7.26 15.62 -17.50
CA GLN A 447 7.04 16.20 -16.18
C GLN A 447 6.63 15.15 -15.16
N ILE A 448 5.65 14.30 -15.49
CA ILE A 448 5.16 13.23 -14.59
C ILE A 448 6.29 12.26 -14.23
N GLU A 449 7.01 11.76 -15.23
CA GLU A 449 8.11 10.83 -15.01
C GLU A 449 9.29 11.50 -14.28
N SER A 450 9.53 12.80 -14.49
CA SER A 450 10.54 13.56 -13.75
C SER A 450 10.17 13.68 -12.26
N THR A 451 8.89 13.94 -11.98
CA THR A 451 8.37 13.91 -10.61
C THR A 451 8.56 12.52 -10.01
N ARG A 452 8.18 11.45 -10.71
CA ARG A 452 8.38 10.07 -10.26
C ARG A 452 9.85 9.73 -10.00
N LEU A 453 10.77 10.14 -10.88
CA LEU A 453 12.22 9.98 -10.72
C LEU A 453 12.71 10.67 -9.43
N SER A 454 12.24 11.90 -9.18
CA SER A 454 12.58 12.64 -7.96
C SER A 454 12.04 11.96 -6.69
N GLN A 455 10.82 11.42 -6.75
CA GLN A 455 10.18 10.74 -5.62
C GLN A 455 10.75 9.35 -5.35
N THR A 456 11.40 8.72 -6.32
CA THR A 456 11.98 7.36 -6.19
C THR A 456 13.49 7.36 -6.04
N CYS A 457 14.10 8.54 -5.84
CA CYS A 457 15.54 8.64 -5.65
C CYS A 457 15.97 8.05 -4.29
N ARG A 458 17.02 7.22 -4.30
CA ARG A 458 17.48 6.47 -3.11
C ARG A 458 17.90 7.37 -1.96
N SER A 459 18.55 8.51 -2.26
CA SER A 459 18.97 9.48 -1.26
C SER A 459 17.78 10.12 -0.55
N GLY A 460 16.74 10.50 -1.30
CA GLY A 460 15.52 11.08 -0.76
C GLY A 460 14.70 10.07 0.06
N ILE A 461 14.54 8.84 -0.43
CA ILE A 461 13.91 7.74 0.32
C ILE A 461 14.63 7.51 1.65
N SER A 462 15.96 7.41 1.62
CA SER A 462 16.76 7.20 2.83
C SER A 462 16.63 8.38 3.80
N ALA A 463 16.62 9.61 3.31
CA ALA A 463 16.42 10.80 4.12
C ALA A 463 15.02 10.83 4.77
N ARG A 464 13.96 10.45 4.05
CA ARG A 464 12.60 10.38 4.58
C ARG A 464 12.43 9.29 5.62
N ILE A 465 13.03 8.11 5.42
CA ILE A 465 13.07 7.05 6.44
C ILE A 465 13.80 7.52 7.69
N THR A 466 14.97 8.16 7.55
CA THR A 466 15.70 8.75 8.68
C THR A 466 14.84 9.78 9.39
N GLN A 467 14.13 10.65 8.67
CA GLN A 467 13.23 11.63 9.28
C GLN A 467 12.09 10.96 10.06
N LYS A 468 11.49 9.91 9.50
CA LYS A 468 10.43 9.14 10.16
C LYS A 468 10.96 8.41 11.41
N LEU A 469 12.21 7.95 11.38
CA LEU A 469 12.90 7.38 12.55
C LEU A 469 13.15 8.42 13.66
N ILE A 470 13.77 9.57 13.34
CA ILE A 470 14.07 10.59 14.36
C ILE A 470 12.84 11.31 14.89
N SER A 471 11.74 11.28 14.14
CA SER A 471 10.44 11.75 14.62
C SER A 471 9.70 10.67 15.38
N GLY A 472 10.35 9.53 15.69
CA GLY A 472 9.80 8.38 16.42
C GLY A 472 8.57 7.76 15.78
N ARG A 473 8.22 8.10 14.54
CA ARG A 473 6.99 7.67 13.85
C ARG A 473 7.00 6.23 13.37
N TYR A 474 8.10 5.52 13.54
CA TYR A 474 8.13 4.05 13.46
C TYR A 474 7.92 3.38 14.82
N GLY A 475 7.80 4.15 15.90
CA GLY A 475 7.86 3.67 17.27
C GLY A 475 9.28 3.75 17.83
N GLN A 476 9.38 3.43 19.12
CA GLN A 476 10.64 3.40 19.86
C GLN A 476 11.41 2.10 19.60
N PHE A 477 12.75 2.21 19.55
CA PHE A 477 13.67 1.10 19.28
C PHE A 477 14.75 0.96 20.36
N PRO A 478 15.46 -0.17 20.45
CA PRO A 478 16.58 -0.33 21.38
C PRO A 478 17.76 0.55 20.97
N ASN A 479 18.58 0.96 21.94
CA ASN A 479 19.74 1.81 21.66
C ASN A 479 20.72 1.19 20.66
N GLY A 480 20.85 -0.15 20.68
CA GLY A 480 21.70 -0.89 19.75
C GLY A 480 21.27 -0.73 18.28
N PHE A 481 19.96 -0.74 18.02
CA PHE A 481 19.42 -0.48 16.69
C PHE A 481 19.65 0.97 16.28
N LEU A 482 19.26 1.92 17.15
CA LEU A 482 19.34 3.36 16.86
C LEU A 482 20.77 3.79 16.51
N LYS A 483 21.78 3.31 17.26
CA LYS A 483 23.21 3.57 16.98
C LYS A 483 23.70 3.00 15.64
N LYS A 484 23.01 2.00 15.09
CA LYS A 484 23.35 1.39 13.80
C LYS A 484 22.71 2.13 12.62
N VAL A 485 21.49 2.66 12.80
CA VAL A 485 20.72 3.26 11.70
C VAL A 485 20.75 4.79 11.68
N LEU A 486 21.04 5.45 12.81
CA LEU A 486 21.11 6.91 12.92
C LEU A 486 22.56 7.39 13.15
N PRO A 487 22.94 8.55 12.59
CA PRO A 487 24.14 9.29 12.99
C PRO A 487 24.15 9.61 14.49
N ALA A 488 25.34 9.61 15.10
CA ALA A 488 25.50 9.85 16.53
C ALA A 488 24.96 11.23 16.95
N GLU A 489 25.16 12.24 16.10
CA GLU A 489 24.74 13.63 16.35
C GLU A 489 23.21 13.76 16.49
N LEU A 490 22.44 12.88 15.84
CA LEU A 490 20.99 12.87 15.93
C LEU A 490 20.47 12.15 17.19
N LEU A 491 21.29 11.30 17.81
CA LEU A 491 20.95 10.62 19.08
C LEU A 491 21.21 11.51 20.29
N GLU A 492 22.19 12.41 20.20
CA GLU A 492 22.61 13.31 21.28
C GLU A 492 21.74 14.59 21.40
N GLY A 493 20.85 14.83 20.43
CA GLY A 493 19.94 15.99 20.41
C GLY A 493 18.74 15.88 21.35
N SER A 494 17.98 16.99 21.49
CA SER A 494 16.77 17.08 22.33
C SER A 494 15.68 16.07 21.98
N ASP A 495 15.64 15.63 20.73
CA ASP A 495 14.59 14.77 20.19
C ASP A 495 15.02 13.29 20.24
N GLY A 496 16.33 13.03 20.15
CA GLY A 496 16.91 11.68 20.17
C GLY A 496 16.68 10.93 21.49
N ARG A 497 16.57 11.66 22.61
CA ARG A 497 16.43 11.08 23.96
C ARG A 497 15.14 10.27 24.19
N TYR A 498 14.10 10.46 23.37
CA TYR A 498 12.82 9.77 23.50
C TYR A 498 12.58 8.70 22.42
N LEU A 499 13.55 8.47 21.53
CA LEU A 499 13.46 7.44 20.48
C LEU A 499 13.70 6.03 21.01
N SER A 500 14.33 5.92 22.17
CA SER A 500 14.69 4.65 22.76
C SER A 500 13.54 4.06 23.57
N ASN A 501 13.33 2.74 23.49
CA ASN A 501 12.48 2.02 24.45
C ASN A 501 13.26 1.57 25.70
N GLU A 502 14.53 1.96 25.80
CA GLU A 502 15.45 1.71 26.92
C GLU A 502 15.79 3.04 27.63
N MET A 503 14.79 3.88 27.87
CA MET A 503 14.96 5.15 28.59
C MET A 503 15.29 4.89 30.07
N GLU A 504 16.22 5.68 30.60
CA GLU A 504 16.48 5.76 32.04
C GLU A 504 15.30 6.37 32.79
N GLU A 505 15.27 6.23 34.12
CA GLU A 505 14.17 6.71 34.96
C GLU A 505 13.92 8.22 34.80
N GLU A 506 14.99 9.03 34.89
CA GLU A 506 14.91 10.49 34.70
C GLU A 506 14.38 10.88 33.31
N GLN A 507 14.78 10.15 32.26
CA GLN A 507 14.28 10.38 30.91
C GLN A 507 12.80 10.03 30.80
N THR A 508 12.39 8.93 31.45
CA THR A 508 11.00 8.47 31.49
C THR A 508 10.10 9.45 32.25
N GLU A 509 10.57 10.05 33.34
CA GLU A 509 9.84 11.08 34.10
C GLU A 509 9.66 12.38 33.29
N ALA A 510 10.74 12.84 32.64
CA ALA A 510 10.68 13.99 31.74
C ALA A 510 9.71 13.76 30.58
N TRP A 511 9.78 12.55 30.01
CA TRP A 511 8.91 12.09 28.94
C TRP A 511 7.42 12.04 29.37
N ALA A 512 7.14 11.50 30.55
CA ALA A 512 5.79 11.44 31.11
C ALA A 512 5.20 12.85 31.35
N SER A 513 6.01 13.77 31.89
CA SER A 513 5.59 15.14 32.16
C SER A 513 5.19 15.87 30.88
N GLU A 514 5.92 15.64 29.78
CA GLU A 514 5.62 16.23 28.48
C GLU A 514 4.32 15.66 27.87
N ILE A 515 4.10 14.35 27.98
CA ILE A 515 2.86 13.72 27.54
C ILE A 515 1.66 14.20 28.37
N GLU A 516 1.84 14.37 29.68
CA GLU A 516 0.79 14.85 30.57
C GLU A 516 0.30 16.25 30.16
N GLU A 517 1.25 17.16 29.90
CA GLU A 517 0.92 18.51 29.45
C GLU A 517 0.21 18.51 28.08
N ARG A 518 0.64 17.65 27.16
CA ARG A 518 -0.02 17.49 25.86
C ARG A 518 -1.44 16.94 25.98
N ALA A 519 -1.63 15.91 26.82
CA ALA A 519 -2.94 15.34 27.08
C ALA A 519 -3.90 16.37 27.68
N ARG A 520 -3.42 17.17 28.65
CA ARG A 520 -4.16 18.28 29.25
C ARG A 520 -4.62 19.29 28.19
N LEU A 521 -3.69 19.77 27.34
CA LEU A 521 -4.01 20.73 26.28
C LEU A 521 -5.05 20.20 25.28
N ALA A 522 -4.92 18.93 24.87
CA ALA A 522 -5.87 18.30 23.95
C ALA A 522 -7.29 18.19 24.54
N ILE A 523 -7.38 17.84 25.83
CA ILE A 523 -8.66 17.74 26.55
C ILE A 523 -9.29 19.13 26.73
N ASP A 524 -8.49 20.14 27.10
CA ASP A 524 -8.97 21.52 27.24
C ASP A 524 -9.52 22.04 25.89
N GLU A 525 -8.80 21.81 24.79
CA GLU A 525 -9.27 22.18 23.45
C GLU A 525 -10.59 21.48 23.10
N ARG A 526 -10.70 20.17 23.35
CA ARG A 526 -11.95 19.43 23.15
C ARG A 526 -13.11 20.04 23.93
N GLN A 527 -12.92 20.35 25.21
CA GLN A 527 -13.96 20.96 26.04
C GLN A 527 -14.39 22.34 25.50
N MET A 528 -13.45 23.12 24.95
CA MET A 528 -13.78 24.37 24.27
C MET A 528 -14.62 24.14 22.99
N TRP A 529 -14.34 23.10 22.22
CA TRP A 529 -15.11 22.77 21.01
C TRP A 529 -16.52 22.25 21.35
N ASP A 530 -16.62 21.35 22.32
CA ASP A 530 -17.89 20.77 22.78
C ASP A 530 -18.82 21.85 23.38
N SER A 531 -18.26 22.80 24.14
CA SER A 531 -19.01 23.94 24.69
C SER A 531 -19.51 24.93 23.63
N ARG A 532 -18.86 25.01 22.46
CA ARG A 532 -19.28 25.88 21.33
C ARG A 532 -20.35 25.25 20.45
N ARG A 533 -20.46 23.92 20.38
CA ARG A 533 -21.39 23.23 19.45
C ARG A 533 -22.72 22.79 20.08
N GLY A 534 -22.89 22.90 21.40
CA GLY A 534 -24.06 22.35 22.08
C GLY A 534 -23.96 20.83 22.14
N ALA A 535 -24.13 20.25 23.33
CA ALA A 535 -23.80 18.86 23.61
C ALA A 535 -24.61 17.85 22.75
N SER A 536 -24.04 17.39 21.63
CA SER A 536 -24.44 16.12 21.01
C SER A 536 -23.40 15.59 20.02
N THR A 537 -22.21 15.23 20.47
CA THR A 537 -21.35 14.35 19.66
C THR A 537 -20.60 13.36 20.54
N CYS A 538 -20.90 12.09 20.33
CA CYS A 538 -20.12 10.95 20.80
C CYS A 538 -18.66 11.12 20.34
N LEU A 539 -17.71 10.56 21.11
CA LEU A 539 -16.26 10.58 20.90
C LEU A 539 -15.79 10.41 19.43
N ASN A 540 -16.59 9.81 18.56
CA ASN A 540 -16.20 9.46 17.20
C ASN A 540 -16.16 10.62 16.18
N SER A 541 -16.88 11.74 16.39
CA SER A 541 -17.02 12.76 15.33
C SER A 541 -16.10 14.00 15.48
N LEU A 542 -15.06 13.89 16.31
CA LEU A 542 -13.90 14.80 16.28
C LEU A 542 -12.78 14.24 15.38
N PHE A 543 -12.96 13.02 14.87
CA PHE A 543 -11.99 12.24 14.10
C PHE A 543 -12.40 12.03 12.63
N ASP A 544 -13.45 12.75 12.20
CA ASP A 544 -13.83 13.04 10.81
C ASP A 544 -13.61 14.55 10.58
#